data_AF-A0A094C870-F1
#
_entry.id   AF-A0A094C870-F1
#
_cell.length_a   1.000
_cell.length_b   1.000
_cell.length_c   1.000
_cell.angle_alpha   90.00
_cell.angle_beta   90.00
_cell.angle_gamma   90.00
#
_symmetry.space_group_name_H-M   'P 1'
#
loop_
_entity.id
_entity.type
_entity.pdbx_description
1 polymer ?
#
loop_
_entity_poly.entity_id
_entity_poly.type
_entity_poly.pdbx_seq_one_letter_code
_entity_poly.pdbx_strand_id
1 'polypeptide(L)' 'MVQKRSMKALEREIEIEKAILAIKSGQFKSVHAAAKALKLPKESLRCRINGVSTRKEARQKQQLLSKNQEQTLLK' A
#
# COMPACT_ATOMS: atom_id res chain seq x y z
N MET A 1 13.03 -13.78 5.15
CA MET A 1 12.38 -14.47 4.01
C MET A 1 11.27 -13.59 3.46
N VAL A 2 11.30 -13.25 2.16
CA VAL A 2 10.26 -12.40 1.52
C VAL A 2 9.02 -13.25 1.26
N GLN A 3 7.88 -12.88 1.84
CA GLN A 3 6.61 -13.55 1.57
C GLN A 3 6.12 -13.20 0.16
N LYS A 4 5.92 -14.21 -0.69
CA LYS A 4 5.29 -14.03 -2.01
C LYS A 4 3.78 -13.84 -1.84
N ARG A 5 3.21 -12.83 -2.51
CA ARG A 5 1.76 -12.61 -2.57
C ARG A 5 1.14 -13.51 -3.63
N SER A 6 -0.13 -13.87 -3.42
CA SER A 6 -0.93 -14.45 -4.49
C SER A 6 -1.24 -13.39 -5.55
N MET A 7 -1.48 -13.82 -6.79
CA MET A 7 -1.85 -12.93 -7.90
C MET A 7 -3.08 -12.08 -7.56
N LYS A 8 -4.11 -12.69 -6.97
CA LYS A 8 -5.32 -11.99 -6.50
C LYS A 8 -5.03 -10.84 -5.53
N ALA A 9 -4.05 -11.00 -4.64
CA ALA A 9 -3.69 -9.96 -3.70
C ALA A 9 -2.96 -8.79 -4.36
N LEU A 10 -2.21 -9.05 -5.44
CA LEU A 10 -1.56 -8.02 -6.25
C LEU A 10 -2.58 -7.25 -7.09
N GLU A 11 -3.49 -7.96 -7.76
CA GLU A 11 -4.60 -7.37 -8.52
C GLU A 11 -5.42 -6.42 -7.65
N ARG A 12 -5.77 -6.85 -6.43
CA ARG A 12 -6.51 -6.04 -5.46
C ARG A 12 -5.77 -4.77 -5.06
N GLU A 13 -4.45 -4.84 -4.96
CA GLU A 13 -3.62 -3.68 -4.60
C GLU A 13 -3.55 -2.66 -5.74
N ILE A 14 -3.43 -3.16 -6.98
CA ILE A 14 -3.49 -2.33 -8.19
C ILE A 14 -4.85 -1.62 -8.30
N GLU A 15 -5.96 -2.29 -7.99
CA GLU A 15 -7.29 -1.66 -7.94
C GLU A 15 -7.37 -0.52 -6.91
N ILE A 16 -6.81 -0.74 -5.71
CA ILE A 16 -6.77 0.26 -4.65
C ILE A 16 -5.92 1.46 -5.06
N GLU A 17 -4.76 1.23 -5.68
CA GLU A 17 -3.89 2.30 -6.18
C GLU A 17 -4.57 3.13 -7.26
N LYS A 18 -5.25 2.48 -8.22
CA LYS A 18 -6.07 3.16 -9.24
C LYS A 18 -7.16 4.01 -8.61
N ALA A 19 -7.85 3.49 -7.59
CA ALA A 19 -8.88 4.22 -6.87
C ALA A 19 -8.33 5.47 -6.16
N ILE A 20 -7.16 5.35 -5.52
CA ILE A 20 -6.51 6.47 -4.84
C ILE A 20 -6.09 7.54 -5.87
N LEU A 21 -5.53 7.13 -7.00
CA LEU A 21 -5.17 8.06 -8.08
C LEU A 21 -6.39 8.80 -8.62
N ALA A 22 -7.51 8.11 -8.85
CA ALA A 22 -8.76 8.71 -9.28
C ALA A 22 -9.34 9.71 -8.26
N ILE A 23 -9.21 9.43 -6.96
CA ILE A 23 -9.61 10.38 -5.90
C ILE A 23 -8.70 11.61 -5.92
N LYS A 24 -7.38 11.41 -6.02
CA LYS A 24 -6.39 12.52 -6.05
C LYS A 24 -6.51 13.39 -7.29
N SER A 25 -6.89 12.82 -8.44
CA SER A 25 -7.14 13.56 -9.68
C SER A 25 -8.49 14.27 -9.71
N GLY A 26 -9.31 14.13 -8.66
CA GLY A 26 -10.61 14.79 -8.57
C GLY A 26 -11.74 14.11 -9.37
N GLN A 27 -11.51 12.91 -9.91
CA GLN A 27 -12.55 12.15 -10.64
C GLN A 27 -13.73 11.74 -9.75
N PHE A 28 -13.48 11.59 -8.44
CA PHE A 28 -14.52 11.29 -7.47
C PHE A 28 -14.61 12.40 -6.42
N LYS A 29 -15.84 12.87 -6.16
CA LYS A 29 -16.14 13.89 -5.15
C LYS A 29 -15.75 13.50 -3.72
N SER A 30 -15.66 12.20 -3.43
CA SER A 30 -15.28 11.70 -2.11
C SER A 30 -14.72 10.28 -2.15
N VAL A 31 -14.01 9.90 -1.08
CA VAL A 31 -13.56 8.51 -0.85
C VAL A 31 -14.73 7.53 -0.86
N HIS A 32 -15.89 7.94 -0.33
CA HIS A 32 -17.08 7.10 -0.31
C HIS A 32 -17.66 6.87 -1.71
N ALA A 33 -17.67 7.90 -2.57
CA ALA A 33 -18.12 7.78 -3.95
C ALA A 33 -17.22 6.82 -4.75
N ALA A 34 -15.89 6.96 -4.62
CA ALA A 34 -14.93 6.05 -5.23
C ALA A 34 -15.07 4.61 -4.72
N ALA A 35 -15.25 4.43 -3.40
CA ALA A 35 -15.47 3.12 -2.79
C ALA A 35 -16.73 2.43 -3.35
N LYS A 36 -17.83 3.17 -3.50
CA LYS A 36 -19.09 2.66 -4.05
C LYS A 36 -18.98 2.31 -5.53
N ALA A 37 -18.34 3.17 -6.33
CA ALA A 37 -18.14 2.95 -7.75
C ALA A 37 -17.24 1.74 -8.04
N LEU A 38 -16.14 1.60 -7.30
CA LEU A 38 -15.13 0.56 -7.51
C LEU A 38 -15.34 -0.69 -6.65
N LYS A 39 -16.41 -0.74 -5.84
CA LYS A 39 -16.72 -1.83 -4.91
C LYS A 39 -15.52 -2.17 -3.99
N LEU A 40 -14.86 -1.13 -3.48
CA LEU A 40 -13.71 -1.24 -2.58
C LEU A 40 -14.11 -0.90 -1.14
N PRO A 41 -13.43 -1.45 -0.11
CA PRO A 41 -13.66 -1.05 1.27
C PRO A 41 -13.26 0.41 1.46
N LYS A 42 -14.22 1.22 1.93
CA LYS A 42 -14.01 2.64 2.23
C LYS A 42 -12.83 2.85 3.17
N GLU A 43 -12.72 2.03 4.22
CA GLU A 43 -11.68 2.18 5.22
C GLU A 43 -10.27 1.92 4.65
N SER A 44 -10.14 0.95 3.73
CA SER A 44 -8.86 0.72 3.04
C SER A 44 -8.43 1.94 2.22
N LEU A 45 -9.35 2.59 1.49
CA LEU A 45 -9.03 3.80 0.74
C LEU A 45 -8.68 4.96 1.68
N ARG A 46 -9.43 5.14 2.78
CA ARG A 46 -9.20 6.19 3.77
C ARG A 46 -7.82 6.04 4.42
N CYS A 47 -7.46 4.84 4.90
CA CYS A 47 -6.16 4.56 5.49
C CYS A 47 -5.01 4.87 4.52
N ARG A 48 -5.14 4.47 3.25
CA ARG A 48 -4.10 4.71 2.25
C ARG A 48 -3.95 6.20 1.91
N ILE A 49 -5.05 6.94 1.82
CA ILE A 49 -5.01 8.40 1.61
C ILE A 49 -4.34 9.10 2.79
N ASN A 50 -4.59 8.64 4.01
CA ASN A 50 -3.96 9.15 5.22
C ASN A 50 -2.49 8.72 5.40
N GLY A 51 -1.92 7.99 4.43
CA GLY A 51 -0.51 7.58 4.46
C GLY A 51 -0.23 6.38 5.39
N VAL A 52 -1.25 5.61 5.78
CA VAL A 52 -1.04 4.39 6.56
C VAL A 52 -0.32 3.37 5.68
N SER A 53 0.89 3.01 6.10
CA SER A 53 1.73 2.04 5.39
C SER A 53 1.08 0.67 5.34
N THR A 54 1.34 -0.06 4.26
CA THR A 54 0.95 -1.47 4.22
C THR A 54 1.74 -2.31 5.21
N ARG A 55 1.17 -3.44 5.61
CA ARG A 55 1.93 -4.46 6.35
C ARG A 55 3.23 -4.85 5.65
N LYS A 56 3.26 -4.83 4.31
CA LYS A 56 4.46 -5.13 3.52
C LYS A 56 5.49 -4.01 3.64
N GLU A 57 5.12 -2.76 3.39
CA GLU A 57 6.01 -1.60 3.53
C GLU A 57 6.56 -1.51 4.95
N ALA A 58 5.71 -1.68 5.97
CA ALA A 58 6.11 -1.67 7.36
C ALA A 58 7.14 -2.78 7.65
N ARG A 59 6.89 -4.00 7.18
CA ARG A 59 7.82 -5.12 7.33
C ARG A 59 9.12 -4.90 6.55
N GLN A 60 9.05 -4.35 5.34
CA GLN A 60 10.24 -4.04 4.54
C GLN A 60 11.11 -3.03 5.29
N LYS A 61 10.52 -1.97 5.85
CA LYS A 61 11.21 -0.98 6.68
C LYS A 61 11.88 -1.63 7.90
N GLN A 62 11.21 -2.58 8.54
CA GLN A 62 11.77 -3.33 9.68
C GLN A 62 12.91 -4.27 9.29
N GLN A 63 12.95 -4.74 8.05
CA GLN A 63 13.98 -5.67 7.54
C GLN A 63 15.21 -4.96 6.98
N LEU A 64 15.20 -3.63 6.84
CA LEU A 64 16.38 -2.88 6.46
C LEU A 64 17.47 -3.06 7.52
N LEU A 65 18.69 -3.32 7.06
CA LEU A 65 19.83 -3.51 7.95
C LEU A 65 20.17 -2.19 8.66
N SER A 66 20.63 -2.29 9.89
CA SER A 66 21.25 -1.15 10.56
C SER A 66 22.65 -0.90 10.00
N LYS A 67 23.15 0.33 10.11
CA LYS A 67 24.50 0.71 9.66
C LYS A 67 25.59 -0.24 10.19
N ASN A 68 25.46 -0.70 11.43
CA ASN A 68 26.41 -1.64 12.03
C ASN A 68 26.35 -3.02 11.36
N GLN A 69 25.17 -3.50 11.00
CA GLN A 69 24.98 -4.76 10.28
C GLN A 69 25.53 -4.67 8.85
N GLU A 70 25.34 -3.52 8.18
CA GLU A 70 25.93 -3.26 6.86
C GLU A 70 27.46 -3.27 6.94
N GLN A 71 28.06 -2.62 7.95
CA GLN A 71 29.52 -2.63 8.16
C GLN A 71 30.08 -4.02 8.41
N THR A 72 29.37 -4.89 9.14
CA THR A 72 29.80 -6.28 9.36
C THR A 72 29.79 -7.12 8.08
N LEU A 73 28.99 -6.76 7.07
CA LEU A 73 28.95 -7.46 5.77
C LEU A 73 30.05 -6.98 4.81
N LEU A 74 30.70 -5.84 5.10
CA LEU A 74 31.80 -5.29 4.29
C LEU A 74 33.18 -5.76 4.75
N LYS A 75 33.25 -6.62 5.78
CA LYS A 75 34.46 -7.30 6.25
C LYS A 75 34.61 -8.65 5.56
#